data_AF-A0A9N7VVW4-F1
#
_entry.id   AF-A0A9N7VVW4-F1
#
_cell.length_a   1.000
_cell.length_b   1.000
_cell.length_c   1.000
_cell.angle_alpha   90.00
_cell.angle_beta   90.00
_cell.angle_gamma   90.00
#
_symmetry.space_group_name_H-M   'P 1'
#
loop_
_entity.id
_entity.type
_entity.pdbx_description
1 polymer ?
#
loop_
_entity_poly.entity_id
_entity_poly.type
_entity_poly.pdbx_seq_one_letter_code
_entity_poly.pdbx_strand_id
1 'polypeptide(L)'
;MGSDPSVVKRTQRFLYDEEQQLPLQYSAYVGVGGLFSVVKFFCGGLIFWFMAKFRLGRRLLTRFPSFFSFGVFTKAGPTTKQMEDTCFSLTFFGEGYSEDTDPSKGRPNAKICTQVIGAEPGYVATVSAMVQAAVTLLNELHSLPRRGGVYTPGAAFYKTSLIDRLQNHGIKFSVRDHQ
;
A
#
# COMPACT_ATOMS: atom_id res chain seq x y z
N MET A 1 -4.67 -1.99 2.90
CA MET A 1 -5.59 -1.96 1.74
C MET A 1 -6.96 -1.32 1.98
N GLY A 2 -7.32 -0.87 3.20
CA GLY A 2 -8.62 -0.23 3.41
C GLY A 2 -8.75 1.15 2.74
N SER A 3 -7.74 2.01 2.89
CA SER A 3 -7.73 3.36 2.29
C SER A 3 -7.29 3.36 0.82
N ASP A 4 -6.52 2.37 0.40
CA ASP A 4 -5.77 2.37 -0.86
C ASP A 4 -6.66 2.63 -2.08
N PRO A 5 -7.84 1.97 -2.25
CA PRO A 5 -8.73 2.26 -3.37
C PRO A 5 -9.16 3.73 -3.41
N SER A 6 -9.43 4.32 -2.25
CA SER A 6 -9.84 5.72 -2.15
C SER A 6 -8.68 6.69 -2.40
N VAL A 7 -7.44 6.30 -2.07
CA VAL A 7 -6.23 7.09 -2.33
C VAL A 7 -5.90 7.03 -3.82
N VAL A 8 -5.90 5.83 -4.42
CA VAL A 8 -5.63 5.65 -5.86
C VAL A 8 -6.69 6.38 -6.68
N LYS A 9 -7.97 6.25 -6.36
CA LYS A 9 -9.04 6.98 -7.08
C LYS A 9 -8.86 8.50 -7.02
N ARG A 10 -8.41 9.05 -5.89
CA ARG A 10 -8.11 10.48 -5.76
C ARG A 10 -6.88 10.89 -6.55
N THR A 11 -5.83 10.08 -6.56
CA THR A 11 -4.66 10.28 -7.43
C THR A 11 -5.07 10.32 -8.90
N GLN A 12 -5.85 9.33 -9.35
CA GLN A 12 -6.28 9.24 -10.75
C GLN A 12 -7.16 10.42 -11.16
N ARG A 13 -8.04 10.88 -10.26
CA ARG A 13 -8.82 12.10 -10.50
C ARG A 13 -7.93 13.33 -10.67
N PHE A 14 -6.93 13.51 -9.80
CA PHE A 14 -5.99 14.62 -9.92
C PHE A 14 -5.24 14.59 -11.25
N LEU A 15 -4.73 13.42 -11.66
CA LEU A 15 -4.02 13.25 -12.94
C LEU A 15 -4.93 13.48 -14.15
N TYR A 16 -6.20 13.11 -14.08
CA TYR A 16 -7.16 13.43 -15.13
C TYR A 16 -7.43 14.93 -15.22
N ASP A 17 -7.72 15.58 -14.09
CA ASP A 17 -8.10 16.99 -14.05
C ASP A 17 -6.92 17.91 -14.45
N GLU A 18 -5.71 17.66 -13.93
CA GLU A 18 -4.55 18.55 -14.12
C GLU A 18 -3.62 18.15 -15.28
N GLU A 19 -3.51 16.85 -15.57
CA GLU A 19 -2.55 16.32 -16.55
C GLU A 19 -3.22 15.68 -17.78
N GLN A 20 -4.56 15.68 -17.83
CA GLN A 20 -5.36 15.08 -18.90
C GLN A 20 -5.00 13.61 -19.16
N GLN A 21 -4.54 12.90 -18.13
CA GLN A 21 -4.22 11.48 -18.22
C GLN A 21 -5.50 10.64 -18.10
N LEU A 22 -5.60 9.59 -18.91
CA LEU A 22 -6.71 8.66 -18.83
C LEU A 22 -6.71 7.93 -17.47
N PRO A 23 -7.82 7.96 -16.72
CA PRO A 23 -7.87 7.33 -15.41
C PRO A 23 -7.93 5.81 -15.55
N LEU A 24 -7.20 5.11 -14.69
CA LEU A 24 -7.27 3.65 -14.58
C LEU A 24 -8.30 3.20 -13.55
N GLN A 25 -8.84 2.00 -13.77
CA GLN A 25 -9.67 1.30 -12.78
C GLN A 25 -8.76 0.51 -11.83
N TYR A 26 -8.98 0.68 -10.53
CA TYR A 26 -8.16 0.05 -9.50
C TYR A 26 -9.01 -0.72 -8.50
N SER A 27 -8.61 -1.97 -8.25
CA SER A 27 -9.16 -2.85 -7.23
C SER A 27 -8.02 -3.50 -6.45
N ALA A 28 -8.18 -3.58 -5.13
CA ALA A 28 -7.21 -4.16 -4.22
C ALA A 28 -7.78 -5.43 -3.60
N TYR A 29 -7.04 -6.53 -3.66
CA TYR A 29 -7.45 -7.82 -3.13
C TYR A 29 -6.44 -8.31 -2.10
N VAL A 30 -6.95 -8.95 -1.05
CA VAL A 30 -6.13 -9.61 -0.03
C VAL A 30 -6.50 -11.08 -0.01
N GLY A 31 -5.52 -11.95 -0.26
CA GLY A 31 -5.69 -13.39 -0.12
C GLY A 31 -5.61 -13.80 1.35
N VAL A 32 -6.62 -14.53 1.82
CA VAL A 32 -6.63 -15.12 3.16
C VAL A 32 -6.60 -16.63 2.99
N GLY A 33 -5.65 -17.32 3.65
CA GLY A 33 -5.32 -18.74 3.44
C GLY A 33 -6.41 -19.72 3.88
N GLY A 34 -7.55 -19.73 3.17
CA GLY A 34 -8.66 -20.67 3.32
C GLY A 34 -9.85 -20.16 4.14
N LEU A 35 -10.99 -20.86 4.01
CA LEU A 35 -12.26 -20.50 4.66
C LEU A 35 -12.16 -20.45 6.19
N PHE A 36 -11.42 -21.37 6.80
CA PHE A 36 -11.22 -21.40 8.25
C PHE A 36 -10.50 -20.15 8.77
N SER A 37 -9.52 -19.65 8.01
CA SER A 37 -8.82 -18.40 8.33
C SER A 37 -9.79 -17.21 8.27
N VAL A 38 -10.68 -17.17 7.27
CA VAL A 38 -11.74 -16.14 7.16
C VAL A 38 -12.66 -16.16 8.39
N VAL A 39 -13.13 -17.35 8.82
CA VAL A 39 -13.98 -17.48 10.01
C VAL A 39 -13.27 -16.97 11.27
N LYS A 40 -11.99 -17.31 11.46
CA LYS A 40 -11.19 -16.79 12.59
C LYS A 40 -11.08 -15.27 12.56
N PHE A 41 -10.77 -14.69 11.40
CA PHE A 41 -10.68 -13.24 11.24
C PHE A 41 -12.03 -12.56 11.54
N PHE A 42 -13.13 -13.15 11.10
CA PHE A 42 -14.47 -12.63 11.35
C PHE A 42 -14.82 -12.66 12.85
N CYS A 43 -14.67 -13.81 13.51
CA CYS A 43 -14.94 -13.94 14.94
C CYS A 43 -14.02 -13.04 15.79
N GLY A 44 -12.72 -13.03 15.49
CA GLY A 44 -11.75 -12.16 16.16
C GLY A 44 -12.06 -10.68 15.94
N GLY A 45 -12.44 -10.30 14.72
CA GLY A 45 -12.86 -8.94 14.36
C GLY A 45 -14.10 -8.48 15.12
N LEU A 46 -15.10 -9.35 15.29
CA LEU A 46 -16.31 -9.05 16.08
C LEU A 46 -15.98 -8.84 17.57
N ILE A 47 -15.17 -9.71 18.15
CA ILE A 47 -14.73 -9.57 19.55
C ILE A 47 -13.95 -8.27 19.73
N PHE A 48 -12.99 -8.01 18.83
CA PHE A 48 -12.19 -6.79 18.87
C PHE A 48 -13.08 -5.54 18.73
N TRP A 49 -13.99 -5.53 17.76
CA TRP A 49 -14.93 -4.42 17.54
C TRP A 49 -15.80 -4.15 18.77
N PHE A 50 -16.36 -5.21 19.37
CA PHE A 50 -17.17 -5.09 20.58
C PHE A 50 -16.34 -4.53 21.75
N MET A 51 -15.17 -5.11 22.01
CA MET A 51 -14.28 -4.67 23.10
C MET A 51 -13.75 -3.24 22.89
N ALA A 52 -13.49 -2.84 21.65
CA ALA A 52 -12.99 -1.51 21.31
C ALA A 52 -14.00 -0.39 21.61
N LYS A 53 -15.31 -0.68 21.66
CA LYS A 53 -16.34 0.31 22.03
C LYS A 53 -16.28 0.71 23.51
N PHE A 54 -15.94 -0.23 24.39
CA PHE A 54 -15.98 0.01 25.84
C PHE A 54 -14.62 0.47 26.37
N ARG A 55 -14.61 1.39 27.34
CA ARG A 55 -13.37 1.87 27.97
C ARG A 55 -12.60 0.75 28.67
N LEU A 56 -13.31 -0.16 29.35
CA LEU A 56 -12.72 -1.33 29.98
C LEU A 56 -12.12 -2.29 28.95
N GLY A 57 -12.85 -2.58 27.87
CA GLY A 57 -12.37 -3.46 26.79
C GLY A 57 -11.12 -2.93 26.11
N ARG A 58 -11.08 -1.63 25.76
CA ARG A 58 -9.86 -0.97 25.25
C ARG A 58 -8.69 -1.06 26.22
N ARG A 59 -8.92 -0.84 27.52
CA ARG A 59 -7.88 -0.98 28.55
C ARG A 59 -7.37 -2.42 28.64
N LEU A 60 -8.24 -3.41 28.47
CA LEU A 60 -7.85 -4.82 28.51
C LEU A 60 -7.04 -5.24 27.27
N LEU A 61 -7.51 -4.88 26.07
CA LEU A 61 -6.82 -5.12 24.79
C LEU A 61 -5.41 -4.52 24.78
N THR A 62 -5.27 -3.29 25.28
CA THR A 62 -3.97 -2.59 25.33
C THR A 62 -3.05 -3.08 26.45
N ARG A 63 -3.61 -3.56 27.58
CA ARG A 63 -2.79 -4.06 28.70
C ARG A 63 -2.29 -5.48 28.47
N PHE A 64 -3.04 -6.32 27.77
CA PHE A 64 -2.70 -7.72 27.49
C PHE A 64 -2.74 -8.05 25.98
N PRO A 65 -2.00 -7.32 25.13
CA PRO A 65 -2.05 -7.52 23.67
C PRO A 65 -1.72 -8.96 23.29
N SER A 66 -0.72 -9.57 23.93
CA SER A 66 -0.31 -10.95 23.69
C SER A 66 -1.41 -11.97 23.97
N PHE A 67 -2.31 -11.71 24.92
CA PHE A 67 -3.42 -12.61 25.18
C PHE A 67 -4.47 -12.51 24.07
N PHE A 68 -4.88 -11.28 23.72
CA PHE A 68 -5.91 -11.04 22.70
C PHE A 68 -5.45 -11.28 21.26
N SER A 69 -4.14 -11.26 21.03
CA SER A 69 -3.55 -11.58 19.73
C SER A 69 -3.01 -13.00 19.65
N PHE A 70 -3.23 -13.87 20.65
CA PHE A 70 -2.66 -15.22 20.69
C PHE A 70 -1.14 -15.26 20.49
N GLY A 71 -0.40 -14.33 21.11
CA GLY A 71 1.06 -14.24 21.04
C GLY A 71 1.61 -13.54 19.79
N VAL A 72 0.76 -13.18 18.81
CA VAL A 72 1.20 -12.48 17.58
C VAL A 72 1.76 -11.09 17.87
N PHE A 73 1.15 -10.34 18.80
CA PHE A 73 1.57 -9.00 19.20
C PHE A 73 2.00 -8.98 20.66
N THR A 74 3.14 -8.35 20.94
CA THR A 74 3.60 -8.11 22.30
C THR A 74 3.84 -6.61 22.53
N LYS A 75 3.98 -6.20 23.79
CA LYS A 75 4.32 -4.80 24.12
C LYS A 75 5.76 -4.43 23.76
N ALA A 76 6.65 -5.41 23.67
CA ALA A 76 8.05 -5.18 23.30
C ALA A 76 8.21 -4.94 21.78
N GLY A 77 7.16 -5.21 20.99
CA GLY A 77 7.24 -5.20 19.54
C GLY A 77 7.87 -6.48 18.98
N PRO A 78 8.17 -6.51 17.67
CA PRO A 78 8.88 -7.62 17.04
C PRO A 78 10.36 -7.63 17.46
N THR A 79 10.94 -8.83 17.49
CA THR A 79 12.39 -9.00 17.67
C THR A 79 13.16 -8.64 16.41
N THR A 80 14.46 -8.30 16.53
CA THR A 80 15.32 -8.01 15.37
C THR A 80 15.31 -9.14 14.35
N LYS A 81 15.37 -10.40 14.81
CA LYS A 81 15.30 -11.56 13.93
C LYS A 81 13.96 -11.65 13.19
N GLN A 82 12.83 -11.41 13.87
CA GLN A 82 11.52 -11.36 13.21
C GLN A 82 11.47 -10.25 12.15
N MET A 83 12.12 -9.11 12.39
CA MET A 83 12.20 -8.03 11.42
C MET A 83 13.09 -8.38 10.23
N GLU A 84 14.23 -9.04 10.47
CA GLU A 84 15.15 -9.48 9.40
C GLU A 84 14.52 -10.58 8.52
N ASP A 85 13.78 -11.51 9.14
CA ASP A 85 13.15 -12.65 8.47
C ASP A 85 11.80 -12.28 7.79
N THR A 86 11.31 -11.05 7.98
CA THR A 86 10.03 -10.59 7.39
C THR A 86 10.27 -9.65 6.22
N CYS A 87 9.56 -9.90 5.13
CA CYS A 87 9.50 -9.02 3.98
C CYS A 87 8.05 -8.79 3.55
N PHE A 88 7.80 -7.76 2.74
CA PHE A 88 6.53 -7.62 2.03
C PHE A 88 6.74 -7.78 0.53
N SER A 89 5.69 -8.26 -0.15
CA SER A 89 5.59 -8.30 -1.60
C SER A 89 4.20 -7.85 -2.00
N LEU A 90 4.13 -6.82 -2.84
CA LEU A 90 2.91 -6.38 -3.50
C LEU A 90 3.04 -6.68 -4.99
N THR A 91 2.06 -7.40 -5.54
CA THR A 91 1.99 -7.70 -6.97
C THR A 91 0.81 -6.96 -7.56
N PHE A 92 1.05 -6.21 -8.63
CA PHE A 92 0.04 -5.45 -9.36
C PHE A 92 -0.13 -6.06 -10.74
N PHE A 93 -1.38 -6.32 -11.09
CA PHE A 93 -1.79 -6.81 -12.40
C PHE A 93 -2.53 -5.69 -13.13
N GLY A 94 -2.03 -5.31 -14.30
CA GLY A 94 -2.66 -4.33 -15.17
C GLY A 94 -3.10 -4.98 -16.47
N GLU A 95 -4.32 -4.65 -16.92
CA GLU A 95 -4.82 -4.97 -18.25
C GLU A 95 -5.20 -3.67 -18.96
N GLY A 96 -4.80 -3.54 -20.23
CA GLY A 96 -4.99 -2.33 -21.02
C GLY A 96 -5.01 -2.60 -22.52
N TYR A 97 -4.91 -1.54 -23.31
CA TYR A 97 -4.92 -1.59 -24.77
C TYR A 97 -3.52 -1.29 -25.32
N SER A 98 -3.10 -2.00 -26.37
CA SER A 98 -1.90 -1.64 -27.13
C SER A 98 -2.11 -0.29 -27.84
N GLU A 99 -1.01 0.42 -28.14
CA GLU A 99 -1.05 1.79 -28.68
C GLU A 99 -1.95 1.96 -29.92
N ASP A 100 -2.04 0.93 -30.76
CA ASP A 100 -2.84 0.95 -32.00
C ASP A 100 -4.29 0.47 -31.85
N THR A 101 -4.72 0.09 -30.63
CA THR A 101 -6.05 -0.49 -30.41
C THR A 101 -7.02 0.54 -29.82
N ASP A 102 -8.12 0.78 -30.53
CA ASP A 102 -9.22 1.62 -30.05
C ASP A 102 -9.96 0.95 -28.86
N PRO A 103 -9.98 1.56 -27.67
CA PRO A 103 -10.67 1.02 -26.49
C PRO A 103 -12.16 0.76 -26.70
N SER A 104 -12.81 1.45 -27.64
CA SER A 104 -14.23 1.29 -27.95
C SER A 104 -14.55 0.04 -28.80
N LYS A 105 -13.53 -0.56 -29.43
CA LYS A 105 -13.71 -1.65 -30.41
C LYS A 105 -13.49 -3.05 -29.84
N GLY A 106 -13.15 -3.19 -28.56
CA GLY A 106 -12.88 -4.51 -27.99
C GLY A 106 -12.47 -4.53 -26.53
N ARG A 107 -12.09 -5.73 -26.07
CA ARG A 107 -11.54 -5.97 -24.73
C ARG A 107 -10.05 -5.61 -24.69
N PRO A 108 -9.49 -5.31 -23.50
CA PRO A 108 -8.07 -5.12 -23.30
C PRO A 108 -7.24 -6.28 -23.90
N ASN A 109 -6.16 -5.96 -24.63
CA ASN A 109 -5.28 -6.91 -25.30
C ASN A 109 -3.82 -6.86 -24.82
N ALA A 110 -3.48 -5.93 -23.92
CA ALA A 110 -2.17 -5.80 -23.31
C ALA A 110 -2.26 -6.12 -21.81
N LYS A 111 -1.23 -6.77 -21.27
CA LYS A 111 -1.13 -7.07 -19.84
C LYS A 111 0.25 -6.71 -19.31
N ILE A 112 0.31 -6.28 -18.06
CA ILE A 112 1.54 -6.01 -17.34
C ILE A 112 1.44 -6.56 -15.92
N CYS A 113 2.50 -7.20 -15.46
CA CYS A 113 2.65 -7.61 -14.08
C CYS A 113 3.81 -6.83 -13.49
N THR A 114 3.58 -6.12 -12.39
CA THR A 114 4.65 -5.44 -11.65
C THR A 114 4.67 -5.90 -10.21
N GLN A 115 5.85 -5.84 -9.60
CA GLN A 115 6.05 -6.25 -8.23
C GLN A 115 6.85 -5.22 -7.45
N VAL A 116 6.44 -5.00 -6.20
CA VAL A 116 7.16 -4.20 -5.23
C VAL A 116 7.53 -5.09 -4.06
N ILE A 117 8.82 -5.25 -3.80
CA ILE A 117 9.35 -6.03 -2.67
C ILE A 117 10.16 -5.11 -1.76
N GLY A 118 9.98 -5.24 -0.45
CA GLY A 118 10.87 -4.59 0.51
C GLY A 118 11.02 -5.39 1.79
N ALA A 119 11.87 -4.88 2.68
CA ALA A 119 12.08 -5.41 4.03
C ALA A 119 10.80 -5.34 4.89
N GLU A 120 10.88 -5.67 6.17
CA GLU A 120 9.73 -5.67 7.08
C GLU A 120 8.87 -4.39 6.96
N PRO A 121 7.55 -4.53 6.72
CA PRO A 121 6.70 -3.43 6.30
C PRO A 121 6.47 -2.37 7.39
N GLY A 122 6.45 -2.73 8.67
CA GLY A 122 6.06 -1.85 9.77
C GLY A 122 7.14 -0.86 10.20
N TYR A 123 8.38 -1.32 10.35
CA TYR A 123 9.47 -0.57 10.98
C TYR A 123 10.58 -0.21 10.00
N VAL A 124 10.87 -1.07 9.03
CA VAL A 124 11.96 -0.81 8.07
C VAL A 124 11.42 -0.08 6.85
N ALA A 125 10.52 -0.73 6.10
CA ALA A 125 10.08 -0.19 4.82
C ALA A 125 9.27 1.10 4.96
N THR A 126 8.36 1.18 5.93
CA THR A 126 7.54 2.39 6.15
C THR A 126 8.40 3.58 6.58
N VAL A 127 9.39 3.36 7.44
CA VAL A 127 10.32 4.43 7.87
C VAL A 127 11.19 4.88 6.70
N SER A 128 11.75 3.95 5.93
CA SER A 128 12.49 4.27 4.70
C SER A 128 11.62 5.08 3.74
N ALA A 129 10.38 4.65 3.49
CA ALA A 129 9.47 5.35 2.59
C ALA A 129 9.16 6.78 3.06
N MET A 130 8.91 6.96 4.35
CA MET A 130 8.64 8.27 4.95
C MET A 130 9.86 9.20 4.84
N VAL A 131 11.06 8.72 5.18
CA VAL A 131 12.30 9.52 5.10
C VAL A 131 12.59 9.89 3.66
N GLN A 132 12.49 8.95 2.72
CA GLN A 132 12.75 9.24 1.31
C GLN A 132 11.73 10.23 0.74
N ALA A 133 10.45 10.11 1.09
CA ALA A 133 9.43 11.08 0.69
C ALA A 133 9.70 12.48 1.25
N ALA A 134 10.15 12.59 2.51
CA ALA A 134 10.52 13.88 3.10
C ALA A 134 11.72 14.52 2.39
N VAL A 135 12.75 13.73 2.07
CA VAL A 135 13.93 14.23 1.34
C VAL A 135 13.55 14.65 -0.09
N THR A 136 12.72 13.87 -0.79
CA THR A 136 12.19 14.26 -2.10
C THR A 136 11.41 15.57 -2.01
N LEU A 137 10.57 15.72 -0.99
CA LEU A 137 9.78 16.94 -0.82
C LEU A 137 10.67 18.18 -0.65
N LEU A 138 11.77 18.07 0.11
CA LEU A 138 12.70 19.17 0.34
C LEU A 138 13.56 19.50 -0.87
N ASN A 139 14.03 18.49 -1.61
CA ASN A 139 15.01 18.68 -2.68
C ASN A 139 14.38 18.89 -4.06
N GLU A 140 13.15 18.42 -4.27
CA GLU A 140 12.47 18.41 -5.58
C GLU A 140 11.18 19.23 -5.56
N LEU A 141 11.15 20.33 -4.80
CA LEU A 141 10.01 21.26 -4.73
C LEU A 141 9.49 21.69 -6.12
N HIS A 142 10.38 21.79 -7.12
CA HIS A 142 10.05 22.16 -8.49
C HIS A 142 9.22 21.10 -9.24
N SER A 143 9.29 19.84 -8.81
CA SER A 143 8.58 18.70 -9.39
C SER A 143 7.27 18.36 -8.65
N LEU A 144 6.98 19.06 -7.54
CA LEU A 144 5.74 18.91 -6.79
C LEU A 144 4.61 19.79 -7.36
N PRO A 145 3.33 19.50 -7.03
CA PRO A 145 2.22 20.37 -7.36
C PRO A 145 2.44 21.80 -6.86
N ARG A 146 2.30 22.79 -7.75
CA ARG A 146 2.57 24.21 -7.45
C ARG A 146 1.52 24.86 -6.55
N ARG A 147 0.29 24.35 -6.60
CA ARG A 147 -0.81 24.85 -5.77
C ARG A 147 -0.66 24.26 -4.36
N GLY A 148 -0.87 25.09 -3.33
CA GLY A 148 -0.94 24.59 -1.96
C GLY A 148 -2.20 23.74 -1.75
N GLY A 149 -2.11 22.70 -0.91
CA GLY A 149 -3.24 21.84 -0.62
C GLY A 149 -2.86 20.50 -0.01
N VAL A 150 -3.83 19.59 0.03
CA VAL A 150 -3.65 18.21 0.50
C VAL A 150 -3.63 17.29 -0.71
N TYR A 151 -2.53 16.57 -0.88
CA TYR A 151 -2.30 15.68 -2.01
C TYR A 151 -2.21 14.23 -1.57
N THR A 152 -2.66 13.32 -2.43
CA THR A 152 -2.28 11.91 -2.29
C THR A 152 -0.80 11.73 -2.65
N PRO A 153 -0.11 10.71 -2.12
CA PRO A 153 1.29 10.49 -2.46
C PRO A 153 1.53 10.35 -3.97
N GLY A 154 0.63 9.66 -4.68
CA GLY A 154 0.74 9.53 -6.13
C GLY A 154 0.58 10.87 -6.87
N ALA A 155 -0.34 11.74 -6.44
CA ALA A 155 -0.49 13.07 -7.05
C ALA A 155 0.70 13.98 -6.75
N ALA A 156 1.28 13.87 -5.55
CA ALA A 156 2.42 14.68 -5.15
C ALA A 156 3.73 14.25 -5.81
N PHE A 157 4.00 12.94 -5.90
CA PHE A 157 5.34 12.44 -6.19
C PHE A 157 5.52 11.78 -7.57
N TYR A 158 4.48 11.65 -8.41
CA TYR A 158 4.60 10.95 -9.70
C TYR A 158 5.62 11.55 -10.69
N LYS A 159 5.94 12.85 -10.56
CA LYS A 159 6.97 13.56 -11.36
C LYS A 159 8.33 13.68 -10.65
N THR A 160 8.52 12.98 -9.54
CA THR A 160 9.73 13.09 -8.70
C THR A 160 10.59 11.83 -8.80
N SER A 161 11.83 11.90 -8.29
CA SER A 161 12.73 10.75 -8.19
C SER A 161 12.40 9.78 -7.05
N LEU A 162 11.24 9.92 -6.38
CA LEU A 162 10.92 9.12 -5.19
C LEU A 162 11.05 7.61 -5.42
N ILE A 163 10.59 7.10 -6.57
CA ILE A 163 10.70 5.67 -6.91
C ILE A 163 12.17 5.22 -6.93
N ASP A 164 13.04 5.98 -7.60
CA ASP A 164 14.48 5.67 -7.67
C ASP A 164 15.12 5.70 -6.28
N ARG A 165 14.74 6.68 -5.46
CA ARG A 165 15.21 6.79 -4.08
C ARG A 165 14.78 5.60 -3.24
N LEU A 166 13.53 5.17 -3.35
CA LEU A 166 13.02 3.98 -2.65
C LEU A 166 13.75 2.72 -3.10
N GLN A 167 14.03 2.59 -4.39
CA GLN A 167 14.82 1.50 -4.95
C GLN A 167 16.22 1.43 -4.37
N ASN A 168 16.88 2.59 -4.25
CA ASN A 168 18.20 2.69 -3.64
C ASN A 168 18.21 2.45 -2.12
N HIS A 169 17.04 2.43 -1.47
CA HIS A 169 16.88 2.23 -0.02
C HIS A 169 16.05 0.99 0.33
N GLY A 170 16.13 -0.04 -0.50
CA GLY A 170 15.65 -1.39 -0.15
C GLY A 170 14.19 -1.69 -0.49
N ILE A 171 13.50 -0.84 -1.25
CA ILE A 171 12.18 -1.12 -1.82
C ILE A 171 12.33 -1.29 -3.33
N LYS A 172 12.37 -2.53 -3.81
CA LYS A 172 12.63 -2.87 -5.21
C LYS A 172 11.33 -2.85 -6.02
N PHE A 173 11.37 -2.20 -7.17
CA PHE A 173 10.29 -2.19 -8.16
C PHE A 173 10.75 -3.00 -9.37
N SER A 174 9.92 -3.91 -9.86
CA SER A 174 10.23 -4.70 -11.05
C SER A 174 9.01 -4.96 -11.92
N VAL A 175 9.23 -5.05 -13.22
CA VAL A 175 8.28 -5.61 -14.18
C VAL A 175 8.55 -7.11 -14.28
N ARG A 176 7.50 -7.91 -14.22
CA ARG A 176 7.56 -9.37 -14.38
C ARG A 176 6.95 -9.75 -15.72
N ASP A 177 7.60 -10.68 -16.41
CA ASP A 177 7.03 -11.30 -17.59
C ASP A 177 5.77 -12.10 -17.21
N HIS A 178 4.75 -12.00 -18.03
CA HIS A 178 3.51 -12.75 -17.87
C HIS A 178 3.78 -14.22 -18.22
N GLN A 179 3.79 -15.11 -17.23
CA GLN A 179 3.63 -16.55 -17.45
C GLN A 179 2.15 -16.89 -17.64
#